data_AF-A0A964N6M8-F1
#
_entry.id   AF-A0A964N6M8-F1
#
_cell.length_a   1.000
_cell.length_b   1.000
_cell.length_c   1.000
_cell.angle_alpha   90.00
_cell.angle_beta   90.00
_cell.angle_gamma   90.00
#
_symmetry.space_group_name_H-M   'P 1'
#
loop_
_entity.id
_entity.type
_entity.pdbx_description
1 polymer ?
#
loop_
_entity_poly.entity_id
_entity_poly.type
_entity_poly.pdbx_seq_one_letter_code
_entity_poly.pdbx_strand_id
1 'polypeptide(L)' 'MLRLAVVGLLLLLAVLSPAIASDVTGRASVNDGDTIEIHGQSARLHGVDAQAAGWRRAQR' A
#
# COMPACT_ATOMS: atom_id res chain seq x y z
N MET A 1 -7.01 20.98 33.67
CA MET A 1 -6.47 20.85 32.29
C MET A 1 -5.87 19.47 32.06
N LEU A 2 -4.93 18.99 32.89
CA LEU A 2 -4.29 17.67 32.74
C LEU A 2 -5.27 16.47 32.71
N ARG A 3 -6.28 16.43 33.59
CA ARG A 3 -7.27 15.34 33.64
C ARG A 3 -8.08 15.20 32.34
N LEU A 4 -8.49 16.31 31.74
CA LEU A 4 -9.24 16.30 30.49
C LEU A 4 -8.37 15.82 29.32
N ALA A 5 -7.08 16.20 29.31
CA ALA A 5 -6.13 15.72 28.32
C ALA A 5 -5.90 14.20 28.42
N VAL A 6 -5.79 13.65 29.64
CA VAL A 6 -5.65 12.20 29.85
C VAL A 6 -6.89 11.45 29.39
N VAL A 7 -8.09 11.93 29.73
CA VAL A 7 -9.34 11.31 29.25
C VAL A 7 -9.43 11.38 27.73
N GLY A 8 -9.10 12.52 27.12
CA GLY A 8 -9.08 12.67 25.66
C GLY A 8 -8.09 11.71 24.98
N LEU A 9 -6.88 11.55 25.54
CA LEU A 9 -5.89 10.60 25.02
C LEU A 9 -6.37 9.15 25.15
N LEU A 10 -6.96 8.77 26.29
CA LEU A 10 -7.50 7.42 26.49
C LEU A 10 -8.64 7.11 25.53
N LEU A 11 -9.53 8.08 25.27
CA LEU A 11 -10.61 7.93 24.29
C LEU A 11 -10.06 7.82 22.86
N LEU A 12 -9.04 8.60 22.51
CA LEU A 12 -8.36 8.48 21.23
C LEU A 12 -7.74 7.08 21.07
N LEU A 13 -7.03 6.59 22.10
CA LEU A 13 -6.41 5.26 22.07
C LEU A 13 -7.44 4.12 21.98
N ALA A 14 -8.61 4.28 22.58
CA ALA A 14 -9.67 3.28 22.58
C ALA A 14 -10.27 3.01 21.19
N VAL A 15 -10.09 3.92 20.21
CA VAL A 15 -10.59 3.75 18.84
C VAL A 15 -9.54 3.26 17.85
N LEU A 16 -8.27 3.09 18.27
CA LEU A 16 -7.26 2.48 17.39
C LEU A 16 -7.55 0.99 17.23
N SER A 17 -7.69 0.55 15.99
CA SER A 17 -7.74 -0.87 15.63
C SER A 17 -6.37 -1.33 15.11
N PRO A 18 -5.90 -2.54 15.47
CA PRO A 18 -4.64 -3.06 14.95
C PRO A 18 -4.77 -3.32 13.44
N ALA A 19 -3.80 -2.81 12.67
CA ALA A 19 -3.66 -3.19 11.27
C ALA A 19 -3.05 -4.60 11.20
N ILE A 20 -3.86 -5.58 10.79
CA ILE A 20 -3.42 -6.97 10.59
C ILE A 20 -3.04 -7.11 9.11
N ALA A 21 -1.82 -7.55 8.83
CA ALA A 21 -1.43 -7.91 7.47
C ALA A 21 -2.15 -9.19 7.04
N SER A 22 -2.65 -9.19 5.80
CA SER A 22 -3.22 -10.37 5.16
C SER A 22 -2.42 -10.72 3.91
N ASP A 23 -2.35 -12.01 3.60
CA ASP A 23 -1.75 -12.46 2.35
C ASP A 23 -2.59 -11.99 1.15
N VAL A 24 -1.90 -11.50 0.12
CA VAL A 24 -2.50 -11.15 -1.17
C VAL A 24 -2.20 -12.29 -2.14
N THR A 25 -3.17 -13.18 -2.33
CA THR A 25 -3.02 -14.38 -3.16
C THR A 25 -4.01 -14.38 -4.32
N GLY A 26 -3.61 -14.94 -5.46
CA GLY A 26 -4.49 -15.08 -6.62
C GLY A 26 -3.73 -14.94 -7.93
N ARG A 27 -4.48 -14.80 -9.02
CA ARG A 27 -3.87 -14.56 -10.34
C ARG A 27 -3.41 -13.11 -10.42
N ALA A 28 -2.14 -12.92 -10.76
CA ALA A 28 -1.57 -11.60 -10.99
C ALA A 28 -1.72 -11.17 -12.46
N SER A 29 -1.91 -9.87 -12.68
CA SER A 29 -1.67 -9.18 -13.96
C SER A 29 -0.48 -8.23 -13.83
N VAL A 30 0.22 -7.99 -14.93
CA VAL A 30 1.36 -7.06 -14.98
C VAL A 30 0.88 -5.70 -15.44
N ASN A 31 1.06 -4.67 -14.62
CA ASN A 31 0.66 -3.29 -14.93
C ASN A 31 1.85 -2.47 -15.46
N ASP A 32 3.05 -2.63 -14.89
CA ASP A 32 4.31 -2.06 -15.40
C ASP A 32 5.48 -3.01 -15.10
N GLY A 33 6.70 -2.69 -15.56
CA GLY A 33 7.85 -3.58 -15.47
C GLY A 33 8.29 -3.98 -14.05
N ASP A 34 7.87 -3.24 -13.01
CA ASP A 34 8.09 -3.56 -11.60
C ASP A 34 6.79 -3.62 -10.79
N THR A 35 5.64 -3.56 -11.45
CA THR A 35 4.34 -3.38 -10.78
C THR A 35 3.35 -4.42 -11.26
N ILE A 36 2.84 -5.22 -10.32
CA ILE A 36 1.81 -6.23 -10.55
C ILE A 36 0.53 -5.87 -9.79
N GLU A 37 -0.58 -6.42 -10.25
CA GLU A 37 -1.87 -6.32 -9.59
C GLU A 37 -2.43 -7.72 -9.30
N ILE A 38 -2.94 -7.91 -8.09
CA ILE A 38 -3.64 -9.13 -7.68
C ILE A 38 -4.97 -8.69 -7.06
N HIS A 39 -6.09 -9.07 -7.68
CA HIS A 39 -7.44 -8.75 -7.18
C HIS A 39 -7.66 -7.26 -6.83
N GLY A 40 -7.18 -6.32 -7.65
CA GLY A 40 -7.33 -4.88 -7.40
C GLY A 40 -6.30 -4.28 -6.45
N GLN A 41 -5.37 -5.10 -5.92
CA GLN A 41 -4.27 -4.63 -5.09
C GLN A 41 -2.98 -4.57 -5.91
N SER A 42 -2.43 -3.37 -6.06
CA SER A 42 -1.16 -3.13 -6.75
C SER A 42 0.02 -3.29 -5.80
N ALA A 43 1.02 -4.08 -6.21
CA ALA A 43 2.26 -4.28 -5.48
C ALA A 43 3.47 -3.95 -6.38
N ARG A 44 4.41 -3.18 -5.83
CA ARG A 44 5.67 -2.86 -6.49
C ARG A 44 6.77 -3.81 -6.02
N LEU A 45 7.56 -4.31 -6.94
CA LEU A 45 8.63 -5.27 -6.68
C LEU A 45 9.82 -4.55 -6.04
N HIS A 46 10.06 -4.82 -4.76
CA HIS A 46 11.21 -4.26 -4.05
C HIS A 46 12.54 -4.72 -4.67
N GLY A 47 13.46 -3.79 -4.87
CA GLY A 47 14.78 -4.06 -5.45
C GLY A 47 14.79 -4.24 -6.97
N VAL A 48 13.64 -4.11 -7.63
CA VAL A 48 13.54 -4.05 -9.09
C VAL A 48 13.24 -2.60 -9.46
N ASP A 49 14.07 -2.04 -10.35
CA ASP A 49 13.78 -0.77 -11.00
C ASP A 49 13.39 -1.06 -12.44
N ALA A 50 12.23 -0.57 -12.84
CA ALA A 50 11.70 -0.78 -14.18
C ALA A 50 11.58 0.52 -14.94
N GLN A 51 11.86 0.42 -16.24
CA GLN A 51 11.50 1.44 -17.22
C GLN A 51 9.97 1.61 -17.28
N ALA A 52 9.51 2.85 -17.16
CA ALA A 52 8.08 3.15 -17.21
C ALA A 52 7.49 2.79 -18.57
N ALA A 53 6.29 2.19 -18.60
CA ALA A 53 5.61 1.70 -19.81
C ALA A 53 5.58 2.67 -21.02
N GLY A 54 5.66 3.98 -20.79
CA GLY A 54 5.72 5.01 -21.83
C GLY A 54 6.96 5.01 -22.72
N TRP A 55 8.06 4.36 -22.31
CA TRP A 55 9.34 4.40 -23.04
C TRP A 55 9.24 3.91 -24.48
N ARG A 56 8.44 2.86 -24.75
CA ARG A 56 8.26 2.33 -26.11
C ARG A 56 7.55 3.31 -27.04
N ARG A 57 6.69 4.18 -26.50
CA ARG A 57 5.97 5.18 -27.29
C ARG A 57 6.87 6.35 -27.67
N ALA A 58 7.84 6.68 -26.83
CA ALA A 58 8.82 7.72 -27.11
C ALA A 58 9.86 7.33 -28.19
N GLN A 59 9.94 6.04 -28.54
CA GLN A 59 10.89 5.52 -29.55
C GLN A 59 10.23 5.18 -30.90
N ARG A 60 8.94 5.46 -31.06
CA ARG A 60 8.23 5.37 -32.35
C ARG A 60 8.00 6.77 -32.88
#